data_AF-A0A397GJF7-F1
#
_entry.id   AF-A0A397GJF7-F1
#
_cell.length_a   1.000
_cell.length_b   1.000
_cell.length_c   1.000
_cell.angle_alpha   90.00
_cell.angle_beta   90.00
_cell.angle_gamma   90.00
#
_symmetry.space_group_name_H-M   'P 1'
#
loop_
_entity.id
_entity.type
_entity.pdbx_description
1 polymer ?
#
loop_
_entity_poly.entity_id
_entity_poly.type
_entity_poly.pdbx_seq_one_letter_code
_entity_poly.pdbx_strand_id
1 'polypeptide(L)'
;MKQNVNKEVFGSNTKSKSVKQPTITSHFNNTNSLPTSKANEINQTILKAWVCCGFPFHTIENPFIIDLFRIAIPGYKLPSRDIFSNKLLDQEIIRIKKK
;
A
#
# COMPACT_ATOMS: atom_id res chain seq x y z
N MET A 1 58.74 -15.30 -49.53
CA MET A 1 58.94 -15.23 -48.07
C MET A 1 57.81 -16.01 -47.42
N LYS A 2 58.12 -17.16 -46.81
CA LYS A 2 57.17 -17.93 -45.99
C LYS A 2 57.01 -17.21 -44.65
N GLN A 3 55.82 -17.26 -44.06
CA GLN A 3 55.65 -17.71 -42.68
C GLN A 3 54.17 -17.97 -42.37
N ASN A 4 53.97 -19.11 -41.71
CA ASN A 4 52.73 -19.75 -41.32
C ASN A 4 52.89 -20.07 -39.83
N VAL A 5 52.06 -19.53 -38.94
CA VAL A 5 52.02 -19.82 -37.48
C VAL A 5 50.67 -19.27 -36.98
N ASN A 6 49.84 -19.89 -36.16
CA ASN A 6 49.71 -21.25 -35.66
C ASN A 6 48.24 -21.41 -35.21
N LYS A 7 47.77 -22.65 -35.16
CA LYS A 7 46.48 -23.02 -34.59
C LYS A 7 46.71 -23.38 -33.13
N GLU A 8 46.19 -22.62 -32.17
CA GLU A 8 46.05 -23.09 -30.78
C GLU A 8 44.65 -22.79 -30.24
N VAL A 9 43.99 -23.87 -29.85
CA VAL A 9 42.73 -23.91 -29.10
C VAL A 9 43.09 -23.73 -27.63
N PHE A 10 42.51 -22.73 -26.95
CA PHE A 10 42.40 -22.78 -25.50
C PHE A 10 41.01 -22.28 -25.08
N GLY A 11 40.13 -23.23 -24.76
CA GLY A 11 38.90 -22.93 -24.07
C GLY A 11 39.21 -22.37 -22.68
N SER A 12 38.59 -21.24 -22.35
CA SER A 12 38.37 -20.88 -20.95
C SER A 12 36.89 -20.58 -20.77
N ASN A 13 36.21 -21.60 -20.24
CA ASN A 13 34.91 -21.46 -19.62
C ASN A 13 34.95 -20.32 -18.60
N THR A 14 34.31 -19.20 -18.91
CA THR A 14 33.76 -18.34 -17.89
C THR A 14 32.27 -18.26 -18.14
N LYS A 15 31.53 -19.20 -17.52
CA LYS A 15 30.10 -19.01 -17.26
C LYS A 15 29.99 -17.78 -16.38
N SER A 16 29.91 -16.61 -17.00
CA SER A 16 29.48 -15.39 -16.35
C SER A 16 28.11 -15.70 -15.77
N LYS A 17 28.07 -15.95 -14.45
CA LYS A 17 26.81 -15.92 -13.72
C LYS A 17 26.34 -14.49 -13.88
N SER A 18 25.47 -14.25 -14.85
CA SER A 18 24.74 -13.00 -15.00
C SER A 18 24.06 -12.75 -13.66
N VAL A 19 24.70 -11.91 -12.84
CA VAL A 19 24.08 -11.40 -11.63
C VAL A 19 22.98 -10.51 -12.16
N LYS A 20 21.75 -11.03 -12.17
CA LYS A 20 20.55 -10.28 -12.56
C LYS A 20 20.42 -9.14 -11.57
N GLN A 21 20.97 -7.98 -11.90
CA GLN A 21 20.83 -6.78 -11.10
C GLN A 21 19.33 -6.45 -11.07
N PRO A 22 18.68 -6.40 -9.89
CA PRO A 22 17.28 -6.05 -9.82
C PRO A 22 17.09 -4.65 -10.39
N THR A 23 16.15 -4.52 -11.31
CA THR A 23 15.80 -3.26 -11.95
C THR A 23 15.32 -2.29 -10.87
N ILE A 24 15.79 -1.03 -10.88
CA ILE A 24 15.46 0.01 -9.88
C ILE A 24 13.93 0.19 -9.72
N THR A 25 13.17 -0.17 -10.74
CA THR A 25 11.70 -0.18 -10.75
C THR A 25 11.04 -1.20 -9.82
N SER A 26 11.77 -2.16 -9.23
CA SER A 26 11.16 -3.17 -8.33
C SER A 26 10.47 -2.52 -7.11
N HIS A 27 11.01 -1.39 -6.62
CA HIS A 27 10.44 -0.63 -5.52
C HIS A 27 9.33 0.34 -5.95
N PHE A 28 9.23 0.64 -7.25
CA PHE A 28 8.30 1.64 -7.80
C PHE A 28 6.90 1.09 -8.08
N ASN A 29 6.73 -0.24 -8.01
CA ASN A 29 5.46 -0.90 -8.27
C ASN A 29 4.46 -0.88 -7.10
N ASN A 30 4.72 -0.16 -6.00
CA ASN A 30 3.69 -0.01 -4.96
C ASN A 30 2.70 1.11 -5.27
N THR A 31 2.22 1.15 -6.51
CA THR A 31 0.93 1.73 -6.82
C THR A 31 -0.13 0.74 -6.36
N ASN A 32 -1.16 1.22 -5.68
CA ASN A 32 -2.48 0.60 -5.50
C ASN A 32 -2.73 -0.03 -4.13
N SER A 33 -3.33 0.78 -3.26
CA SER A 33 -3.92 0.47 -1.95
C SER A 33 -3.02 0.69 -0.73
N LEU A 34 -3.56 1.48 0.19
CA LEU A 34 -2.98 1.72 1.50
C LEU A 34 -2.88 0.40 2.28
N PRO A 35 -1.77 0.11 3.01
CA PRO A 35 -1.67 -1.09 3.83
C PRO A 35 -2.84 -1.19 4.81
N THR A 36 -3.41 -2.40 4.98
CA THR A 36 -4.61 -2.63 5.80
C THR A 36 -4.48 -2.08 7.23
N SER A 37 -3.30 -2.22 7.85
CA SER A 37 -3.03 -1.65 9.18
C SER A 37 -3.22 -0.14 9.20
N LYS A 38 -2.72 0.55 8.17
CA LYS A 38 -2.80 2.01 8.08
C LYS A 38 -4.22 2.46 7.75
N ALA A 39 -4.93 1.73 6.90
CA ALA A 39 -6.35 1.98 6.65
C ALA A 39 -7.19 1.85 7.94
N ASN A 40 -6.89 0.87 8.79
CA ASN A 40 -7.57 0.71 10.08
C ASN A 40 -7.28 1.86 11.05
N GLU A 41 -6.05 2.36 11.14
CA GLU A 41 -5.71 3.54 11.94
C GLU A 41 -6.49 4.78 11.47
N ILE A 42 -6.58 4.97 10.16
CA ILE A 42 -7.32 6.09 9.57
C ILE A 42 -8.81 5.95 9.88
N ASN A 43 -9.39 4.76 9.69
CA ASN A 43 -10.77 4.45 10.05
C ASN A 43 -11.08 4.82 11.52
N GLN A 44 -10.21 4.41 12.46
CA GLN A 44 -10.37 4.73 13.88
C GLN A 44 -10.28 6.23 14.16
N THR A 45 -9.37 6.93 13.48
CA THR A 45 -9.19 8.38 13.64
C THR A 45 -10.40 9.15 13.10
N ILE A 46 -10.90 8.77 11.92
CA ILE A 46 -12.13 9.35 11.34
C ILE A 46 -13.33 9.07 12.25
N LEU A 47 -13.47 7.84 12.74
CA LEU A 47 -14.55 7.48 13.66
C LEU A 47 -14.54 8.34 14.92
N LYS A 48 -13.37 8.52 15.54
CA LYS A 48 -13.21 9.38 16.72
C LYS A 48 -13.58 10.82 16.41
N ALA A 49 -13.12 11.37 15.28
CA ALA A 49 -13.49 12.71 14.86
C ALA A 49 -15.01 12.84 14.66
N TRP A 50 -15.65 11.86 14.02
CA TRP A 50 -17.10 11.84 13.81
C TRP A 50 -17.88 11.85 15.13
N VAL A 51 -17.51 10.96 16.05
CA VAL A 51 -18.18 10.85 17.35
C VAL A 51 -17.93 12.10 18.21
N CYS A 52 -16.69 12.58 18.29
CA CYS A 52 -16.33 13.75 19.09
C CYS A 52 -16.96 15.04 18.57
N CYS A 53 -17.11 15.19 17.24
CA CYS A 53 -17.72 16.37 16.63
C CYS A 53 -19.25 16.23 16.43
N GLY A 54 -19.85 15.09 16.79
CA GLY A 54 -21.29 14.86 16.64
C GLY A 54 -21.77 14.81 15.19
N PHE A 55 -20.90 14.42 14.26
CA PHE A 55 -21.29 14.29 12.86
C PHE A 55 -22.23 13.08 12.66
N PRO A 56 -23.37 13.25 11.97
CA PRO A 56 -24.23 12.11 11.65
C PRO A 56 -23.48 11.09 10.78
N PHE A 57 -23.60 9.79 11.07
CA PHE A 57 -22.86 8.76 10.33
C PHE A 57 -23.18 8.71 8.83
N HIS A 58 -24.38 9.13 8.43
CA HIS A 58 -24.75 9.18 7.01
C HIS A 58 -23.90 10.16 6.19
N THR A 59 -23.20 11.11 6.83
CA THR A 59 -22.36 12.08 6.11
C THR A 59 -21.09 11.45 5.53
N ILE A 60 -20.68 10.26 5.98
CA ILE A 60 -19.51 9.55 5.46
C ILE A 60 -19.69 9.14 3.99
N GLU A 61 -20.94 8.94 3.54
CA GLU A 61 -21.28 8.60 2.16
C GLU A 61 -21.60 9.82 1.30
N ASN A 62 -21.48 11.03 1.86
CA ASN A 62 -21.68 12.26 1.10
C ASN A 62 -20.57 12.39 0.03
N PRO A 63 -20.91 12.67 -1.25
CA PRO A 63 -19.92 12.81 -2.32
C PRO A 63 -18.79 13.80 -2.03
N PHE A 64 -19.09 14.93 -1.37
CA PHE A 64 -18.06 15.92 -1.01
C PHE A 64 -17.08 15.39 0.03
N ILE A 65 -17.56 14.56 0.97
CA ILE A 65 -16.72 13.92 1.98
C ILE A 65 -15.87 12.82 1.35
N ILE A 66 -16.46 12.02 0.46
CA ILE A 66 -15.73 11.00 -0.31
C ILE A 66 -14.62 11.67 -1.13
N ASP A 67 -14.93 12.77 -1.81
CA ASP A 67 -13.97 13.54 -2.61
C ASP A 67 -12.86 14.15 -1.75
N LEU A 68 -13.21 14.70 -0.59
CA LEU A 68 -12.24 15.22 0.38
C LEU A 68 -11.20 14.15 0.74
N PHE A 69 -11.64 12.96 1.15
CA PHE A 69 -10.73 11.89 1.55
C PHE A 69 -9.98 11.27 0.36
N ARG A 70 -10.59 11.23 -0.82
CA ARG A 70 -9.92 10.79 -2.05
C ARG A 70 -8.74 11.70 -2.41
N ILE A 71 -8.90 13.02 -2.23
CA ILE A 71 -7.85 14.01 -2.48
C ILE A 71 -6.82 14.00 -1.35
N ALA A 72 -7.27 14.00 -0.09
CA ALA A 72 -6.39 14.10 1.07
C ALA A 72 -5.59 12.82 1.34
N ILE A 73 -6.16 11.64 1.03
CA ILE A 73 -5.56 10.33 1.34
C ILE A 73 -5.63 9.43 0.09
N PRO A 74 -4.72 9.60 -0.87
CA PRO A 74 -4.68 8.79 -2.08
C PRO A 74 -4.56 7.29 -1.77
N GLY A 75 -5.38 6.48 -2.43
CA GLY A 75 -5.37 5.01 -2.26
C GLY A 75 -6.10 4.49 -1.01
N TYR A 76 -6.71 5.38 -0.21
CA TYR A 76 -7.61 5.00 0.87
C TYR A 76 -9.05 4.86 0.35
N LYS A 77 -9.75 3.82 0.81
CA LYS A 77 -11.16 3.60 0.52
C LYS A 77 -11.97 3.85 1.79
N LEU A 78 -12.91 4.79 1.72
CA LEU A 78 -13.82 5.06 2.82
C LEU A 78 -14.70 3.83 3.11
N PRO A 79 -14.92 3.50 4.39
CA PRO A 79 -15.91 2.51 4.77
C PRO A 79 -17.33 3.02 4.47
N SER A 80 -18.24 2.11 4.17
CA SER A 80 -19.66 2.44 4.10
C SER A 80 -20.20 2.80 5.48
N ARG A 81 -21.34 3.51 5.52
CA ARG A 81 -22.03 3.90 6.75
C ARG A 81 -22.29 2.72 7.67
N ASP A 82 -22.68 1.57 7.13
CA ASP A 82 -23.02 0.40 7.95
C ASP A 82 -21.79 -0.23 8.61
N ILE A 83 -20.65 -0.24 7.91
CA ILE A 83 -19.36 -0.67 8.47
C ILE A 83 -18.89 0.35 9.51
N PHE A 84 -19.11 1.64 9.24
CA PHE A 84 -18.68 2.74 10.08
C PHE A 84 -19.45 2.83 11.41
N SER A 85 -20.77 2.70 11.34
CA SER A 85 -21.65 2.77 12.51
C SER A 85 -21.68 1.48 13.33
N ASN A 86 -21.75 0.30 12.71
CA ASN A 86 -21.88 -0.93 13.47
C ASN A 86 -20.51 -1.50 13.85
N LYS A 87 -19.67 -1.78 12.85
CA LYS A 87 -18.44 -2.55 13.06
C LYS A 87 -17.33 -1.76 13.74
N LEU A 88 -17.09 -0.52 13.30
CA LEU A 88 -16.01 0.30 13.86
C LEU A 88 -16.33 0.80 15.28
N LEU A 89 -17.59 1.17 15.57
CA LEU A 89 -17.99 1.54 16.93
C LEU A 89 -17.85 0.37 17.90
N ASP A 90 -18.35 -0.82 17.55
CA ASP A 90 -18.24 -2.01 18.40
C ASP A 90 -16.78 -2.36 18.70
N GLN A 91 -15.90 -2.26 17.70
CA GLN A 91 -14.46 -2.50 17.86
C GLN A 91 -13.81 -1.50 18.83
N GLU A 92 -14.13 -0.21 18.74
CA GLU A 92 -13.60 0.79 19.68
C GLU A 92 -14.18 0.63 21.10
N ILE A 93 -15.47 0.26 21.24
CA ILE A 93 -16.07 -0.03 22.55
C ILE A 93 -15.38 -1.22 23.23
N ILE A 94 -15.15 -2.31 22.49
CA ILE A 94 -14.44 -3.49 23.01
C ILE A 94 -13.01 -3.13 23.41
N ARG A 95 -12.34 -2.27 22.62
CA ARG A 95 -10.98 -1.81 22.90
C ARG A 95 -10.90 -0.98 24.18
N ILE A 96 -11.86 -0.09 24.41
CA ILE A 96 -11.94 0.72 25.63
C ILE A 96 -12.22 -0.17 26.84
N LYS A 97 -13.16 -1.12 26.74
CA LYS A 97 -13.49 -2.05 27.84
C LYS A 97 -12.34 -2.97 28.26
N LYS A 98 -11.35 -3.19 27.39
CA LYS A 98 -10.18 -4.02 27.67
C LYS A 98 -9.01 -3.26 28.29
N LYS A 99 -9.13 -1.94 28.45
CA LYS A 99 -8.10 -1.05 29.00
C LYS A 99 -8.42 -0.70 30.44
#